data_AF-A0A9W6M7R9-F1
#
_entry.id   AF-A0A9W6M7R9-F1
#
_cell.length_a   1.000
_cell.length_b   1.000
_cell.length_c   1.000
_cell.angle_alpha   90.00
_cell.angle_beta   90.00
_cell.angle_gamma   90.00
#
_symmetry.space_group_name_H-M   'P 1'
#
loop_
_entity.id
_entity.type
_entity.pdbx_description
1 polymer ?
#
loop_
_entity_poly.entity_id
_entity_poly.type
_entity_poly.pdbx_seq_one_letter_code
_entity_poly.pdbx_strand_id
1 'polypeptide(L)' 'MTSTMDEVVSLQLRMSEALVLFEWLASNNETDSLGGDPAEMRVLWDLEAQLESKLVVPFDADYDEQLARARADVLRET' A
#
# COMPACT_ATOMS: atom_id res chain seq x y z
N MET A 1 -31.82 -12.38 -0.05
CA MET A 1 -30.77 -11.61 -0.75
C MET A 1 -29.55 -11.66 0.13
N THR A 2 -28.64 -12.59 -0.15
CA THR A 2 -27.38 -12.74 0.59
C THR A 2 -26.50 -11.53 0.28
N SER A 3 -26.10 -10.81 1.32
CA SER A 3 -25.32 -9.57 1.23
C SER A 3 -24.00 -9.82 0.50
N THR A 4 -23.81 -9.10 -0.60
CA THR A 4 -22.54 -8.95 -1.34
C THR A 4 -21.45 -8.23 -0.53
N MET A 5 -21.76 -7.76 0.69
CA MET A 5 -20.85 -6.94 1.51
C MET A 5 -19.80 -7.72 2.31
N ASP A 6 -19.77 -9.05 2.21
CA ASP A 6 -18.77 -9.92 2.85
C ASP A 6 -17.92 -10.68 1.80
N GLU A 7 -18.05 -10.32 0.52
CA GLU A 7 -17.26 -10.94 -0.54
C GLU A 7 -15.82 -10.43 -0.52
N VAL A 8 -14.87 -11.34 -0.58
CA VAL A 8 -13.44 -11.00 -0.65
C VAL A 8 -13.12 -10.51 -2.06
N VAL A 9 -12.58 -9.28 -2.14
CA VAL A 9 -12.05 -8.72 -3.38
C VAL A 9 -10.53 -8.90 -3.41
N SER A 10 -10.01 -9.51 -4.48
CA SER A 10 -8.57 -9.69 -4.68
C SER A 10 -8.00 -8.63 -5.63
N LEU A 11 -6.96 -7.93 -5.19
CA LEU A 11 -6.17 -7.00 -6.02
C LEU A 11 -4.80 -7.61 -6.32
N GLN A 12 -4.40 -7.61 -7.59
CA GLN A 12 -3.06 -7.99 -8.01
C GLN A 12 -2.25 -6.73 -8.30
N LEU A 13 -1.14 -6.58 -7.59
CA LEU A 13 -0.17 -5.50 -7.77
C LEU A 13 1.18 -6.11 -8.10
N ARG A 14 1.93 -5.43 -8.97
CA ARG A 14 3.35 -5.71 -9.18
C ARG A 14 4.15 -5.20 -8.00
N MET A 15 5.37 -5.71 -7.86
CA MET A 15 6.21 -5.36 -6.71
C MET A 15 6.46 -3.85 -6.62
N SER A 16 6.67 -3.19 -7.77
CA SER A 16 6.84 -1.74 -7.85
C SER A 16 5.59 -0.97 -7.39
N GLU A 17 4.41 -1.39 -7.83
CA GLU A 17 3.12 -0.80 -7.43
C GLU A 17 2.84 -1.00 -5.94
N ALA A 18 3.08 -2.21 -5.43
CA ALA A 18 2.91 -2.55 -4.03
C ALA A 18 3.83 -1.71 -3.12
N LEU A 19 5.10 -1.56 -3.51
CA LEU A 19 6.08 -0.76 -2.75
C LEU A 19 5.73 0.73 -2.74
N VAL A 20 5.34 1.29 -3.89
CA VAL A 20 4.93 2.69 -3.98
C VAL A 20 3.66 2.97 -3.16
N LEU A 21 2.68 2.06 -3.22
CA LEU A 21 1.44 2.19 -2.43
C LEU A 21 1.71 2.06 -0.94
N PHE A 22 2.54 1.09 -0.53
CA PHE A 22 2.93 0.92 0.87
C PHE A 22 3.60 2.16 1.43
N GLU A 23 4.59 2.71 0.73
CA GLU A 23 5.28 3.93 1.14
C GLU A 23 4.31 5.10 1.33
N TRP A 24 3.37 5.26 0.41
CA TRP A 24 2.36 6.31 0.52
C TRP A 24 1.45 6.09 1.73
N LEU A 25 0.99 4.86 1.98
CA LEU A 25 0.16 4.54 3.15
C LEU A 25 0.91 4.84 4.46
N ALA A 26 2.14 4.34 4.60
CA ALA A 26 2.98 4.54 5.77
C ALA A 26 3.26 6.03 6.02
N SER A 27 3.66 6.77 4.99
CA SER A 27 3.93 8.21 5.07
C SER A 27 2.72 9.01 5.57
N ASN A 28 1.50 8.70 5.08
CA ASN A 28 0.32 9.45 5.47
C ASN A 28 -0.27 9.00 6.82
N ASN A 29 0.02 7.78 7.27
CA ASN A 29 -0.33 7.29 8.60
C ASN A 29 0.53 7.97 9.68
N GLU A 30 1.84 8.12 9.45
CA GLU A 30 2.75 8.83 10.36
C GLU A 30 2.37 10.31 10.56
N THR A 31 1.89 10.96 9.51
CA THR A 31 1.52 12.39 9.54
C THR A 31 0.06 12.64 9.94
N ASP A 32 -0.70 11.59 10.30
CA ASP A 32 -2.15 11.62 10.58
C ASP A 32 -2.93 12.43 9.51
N SER A 33 -2.45 12.34 8.27
CA SER A 33 -2.90 13.20 7.16
C SER A 33 -4.05 12.59 6.37
N LEU A 34 -4.29 11.29 6.57
CA LEU A 34 -5.49 10.58 6.10
C LEU A 34 -6.67 10.93 7.02
N GLY A 35 -7.12 12.18 6.97
CA GLY A 35 -8.43 12.54 7.51
C GLY A 35 -9.54 11.85 6.72
N GLY A 36 -10.63 11.44 7.36
CA GLY A 36 -11.72 10.74 6.68
C GLY A 36 -12.71 10.09 7.63
N ASP A 37 -13.60 9.26 7.08
CA ASP A 37 -14.49 8.42 7.89
C ASP A 37 -13.68 7.32 8.63
N PRO A 38 -14.03 6.97 9.87
CA PRO A 38 -13.33 5.91 10.60
C PRO A 38 -13.25 4.56 9.87
N ALA A 39 -14.24 4.23 9.02
CA ALA A 39 -14.21 3.03 8.20
C ALA A 39 -13.14 3.11 7.10
N GLU A 40 -12.94 4.28 6.50
CA GLU A 40 -11.89 4.51 5.48
C GLU A 40 -10.51 4.33 6.10
N MET A 41 -10.28 4.95 7.26
CA MET A 41 -9.03 4.80 8.01
C MET A 41 -8.75 3.33 8.34
N ARG A 42 -9.79 2.61 8.79
CA ARG A 42 -9.66 1.18 9.11
C ARG A 42 -9.24 0.35 7.90
N VAL A 43 -9.85 0.60 6.74
CA VAL A 43 -9.50 -0.09 5.49
C VAL A 43 -8.07 0.23 5.05
N LEU A 44 -7.63 1.49 5.18
CA LEU A 44 -6.27 1.90 4.83
C LEU A 44 -5.22 1.24 5.73
N TRP A 45 -5.46 1.16 7.04
CA TRP A 45 -4.59 0.42 7.97
C TRP A 45 -4.56 -1.08 7.67
N ASP A 46 -5.71 -1.69 7.37
CA ASP A 46 -5.78 -3.12 7.04
C ASP A 46 -5.05 -3.41 5.70
N LEU A 47 -5.03 -2.46 4.76
CA LEU A 47 -4.27 -2.56 3.52
C LEU A 47 -2.76 -2.38 3.74
N GLU A 48 -2.36 -1.40 4.56
CA GLU A 48 -0.97 -1.18 4.96
C GLU A 48 -0.37 -2.43 5.60
N ALA A 49 -1.05 -3.02 6.59
CA ALA A 49 -0.60 -4.24 7.27
C ALA A 49 -0.49 -5.44 6.32
N GLN A 50 -1.42 -5.57 5.36
CA GLN A 50 -1.35 -6.61 4.33
C GLN A 50 -0.13 -6.44 3.42
N LEU A 51 0.21 -5.21 3.04
CA LEU A 51 1.39 -4.93 2.22
C LEU A 51 2.68 -5.12 3.02
N GLU A 52 2.73 -4.65 4.27
CA GLU A 52 3.87 -4.83 5.18
C GLU A 52 4.26 -6.30 5.30
N SER A 53 3.26 -7.17 5.52
CA SER A 53 3.46 -8.63 5.63
C SER A 53 4.03 -9.29 4.37
N LYS A 54 3.84 -8.67 3.19
CA LYS A 54 4.24 -9.22 1.89
C LYS A 54 5.54 -8.63 1.37
N LEU A 55 5.85 -7.38 1.72
CA LEU A 55 6.96 -6.67 1.10
C LEU A 55 8.31 -7.11 1.68
N VAL A 56 8.49 -7.34 2.99
CA VAL A 56 9.78 -7.74 3.63
C VAL A 56 10.96 -6.76 3.39
N VAL A 57 10.85 -5.81 2.44
CA VAL A 57 11.84 -4.83 1.98
C VAL A 57 12.23 -3.73 2.98
N PRO A 58 11.41 -3.27 3.96
CA PRO A 58 11.76 -2.11 4.81
C PRO A 58 13.04 -2.25 5.64
N PHE A 59 13.63 -3.46 5.72
CA PHE A 59 14.85 -3.73 6.50
C PHE A 59 16.13 -3.76 5.66
N ASP A 60 16.07 -3.54 4.35
CA ASP A 60 17.27 -3.44 3.50
C ASP A 60 17.85 -2.03 3.50
N ALA A 61 19.18 -1.94 3.58
CA ALA A 61 19.92 -0.68 3.55
C ALA A 61 19.68 0.14 2.27
N ASP A 62 19.17 -0.51 1.22
CA ASP A 62 18.92 0.07 -0.10
C ASP A 62 17.44 0.41 -0.35
N TYR A 63 16.62 0.52 0.71
CA TYR A 63 15.17 0.80 0.59
C TYR A 63 14.85 2.02 -0.26
N ASP A 64 15.55 3.14 -0.04
CA ASP A 64 15.34 4.38 -0.79
C ASP A 64 15.62 4.23 -2.29
N GLU A 65 16.65 3.45 -2.65
CA GLU A 65 16.98 3.17 -4.06
C GLU A 65 15.92 2.27 -4.71
N GLN A 66 15.45 1.25 -3.99
CA GLN A 66 14.39 0.37 -4.44
C GLN A 66 13.08 1.13 -4.66
N LEU A 67 12.73 2.03 -3.73
CA LEU A 67 11.55 2.89 -3.85
C LEU A 67 11.66 3.86 -5.02
N ALA A 68 12.81 4.51 -5.21
CA ALA A 68 13.04 5.40 -6.35
C ALA A 68 12.89 4.66 -7.69
N ARG A 69 13.44 3.44 -7.78
CA ARG A 69 13.29 2.58 -8.95
C ARG A 69 11.84 2.15 -9.16
N ALA A 70 11.13 1.74 -8.11
CA ALA A 70 9.73 1.37 -8.18
C ALA A 70 8.86 2.52 -8.70
N ARG A 71 9.09 3.75 -8.21
CA ARG A 71 8.40 4.96 -8.73
C ARG A 71 8.68 5.19 -10.22
N ALA A 72 9.93 5.02 -10.64
CA ALA A 72 10.29 5.15 -12.05
C ALA A 72 9.63 4.08 -12.93
N ASP A 73 9.61 2.82 -12.47
CA ASP A 73 9.02 1.70 -13.20
C ASP A 73 7.51 1.90 -13.41
N VAL A 74 6.78 2.29 -12.36
CA VAL A 74 5.33 2.60 -12.44
C VAL A 74 5.03 3.69 -13.48
N LEU A 75 5.87 4.72 -13.57
CA LEU A 75 5.67 5.84 -14.50
C LEU A 75 6.09 5.53 -15.94
N ARG A 76 6.91 4.50 -16.19
CA ARG A 76 7.38 4.12 -17.53
C ARG A 76 6.39 3.26 -18.31
N GLU A 77 5.37 2.76 -17.65
CA GLU A 77 4.39 1.83 -18.22
C GLU A 77 3.06 2.51 -18.59
N THR A 78 3.03 3.84 -18.57
CA THR A 78 1.96 4.71 -19.10
C THR A 78 2.39 5.32 -20.43
#